data_AF-A0A7D9KCK1-F1
#
_entry.id   AF-A0A7D9KCK1-F1
#
_cell.length_a   1.000
_cell.length_b   1.000
_cell.length_c   1.000
_cell.angle_alpha   90.00
_cell.angle_beta   90.00
_cell.angle_gamma   90.00
#
_symmetry.space_group_name_H-M   'P 1'
#
loop_
_entity.id
_entity.type
_entity.pdbx_description
1 polymer ?
#
loop_
_entity_poly.entity_id
_entity_poly.type
_entity_poly.pdbx_seq_one_letter_code
_entity_poly.pdbx_strand_id
1 'polypeptide(L)'
;KAVLLTNKPAETYQLTKDLFAPHLLKEDTITYEAIVERLQKQLKPQKSAFVASYEFDNRARNAGETVNEYVAVLIHLATECKFNETMR
;
A
#
# COMPACT_ATOMS: atom_id res chain seq x y z
N LYS A 1 13.53 -3.41 -16.18
CA LYS A 1 13.63 -1.92 -16.03
C LYS A 1 13.10 -1.16 -17.25
N ALA A 2 13.71 -1.25 -18.44
CA ALA A 2 13.27 -0.50 -19.63
C ALA A 2 11.79 -0.74 -19.99
N VAL A 3 11.37 -2.00 -20.08
CA VAL A 3 9.96 -2.39 -20.35
C VAL A 3 8.99 -1.81 -19.31
N LEU A 4 9.37 -1.79 -18.03
CA LEU A 4 8.54 -1.20 -16.97
C LEU A 4 8.34 0.29 -17.21
N LEU A 5 9.41 1.03 -17.55
CA LEU A 5 9.35 2.48 -17.71
C LEU A 5 8.60 2.88 -18.98
N THR A 6 8.65 2.09 -20.05
CA THR A 6 7.99 2.40 -21.33
C THR A 6 6.52 1.98 -21.37
N ASN A 7 6.10 1.01 -20.56
CA ASN A 7 4.73 0.48 -20.56
C ASN A 7 3.79 1.19 -19.56
N LYS A 8 4.24 2.22 -18.85
CA LYS A 8 3.45 2.91 -17.82
C LYS A 8 2.79 4.18 -18.35
N PRO A 9 1.64 4.61 -17.78
CA PRO A 9 1.09 5.92 -18.05
C PRO A 9 2.10 7.03 -17.73
N ALA A 10 2.01 8.16 -18.46
CA ALA A 10 2.93 9.28 -18.31
C ALA A 10 2.99 9.80 -16.86
N GLU A 11 1.86 9.82 -16.16
CA GLU A 11 1.75 10.23 -14.76
C GLU A 11 2.58 9.33 -13.83
N THR A 12 2.48 8.01 -14.00
CA THR A 12 3.26 7.05 -13.20
C THR A 12 4.75 7.16 -13.53
N TYR A 13 5.11 7.39 -14.79
CA TYR A 13 6.50 7.61 -15.18
C TYR A 13 7.06 8.89 -14.54
N GLN A 14 6.29 9.98 -14.54
CA GLN A 14 6.71 11.23 -13.91
C GLN A 14 6.84 11.09 -12.40
N LEU A 15 5.88 10.45 -11.72
CA LEU A 15 5.99 10.09 -10.30
C LEU A 15 7.27 9.28 -10.03
N THR A 16 7.59 8.30 -10.90
CA THR A 16 8.81 7.51 -10.75
C THR A 16 10.05 8.40 -10.86
N LYS A 17 10.08 9.39 -11.76
CA LYS A 17 11.21 10.34 -11.83
C LYS A 17 11.33 11.17 -10.56
N ASP A 18 10.20 11.66 -10.05
CA ASP A 18 10.19 12.51 -8.85
C ASP A 18 10.65 11.74 -7.60
N LEU A 19 10.30 10.45 -7.48
CA LEU A 19 10.74 9.58 -6.38
C LEU A 19 12.22 9.21 -6.38
N PHE A 20 12.90 9.40 -7.51
CA PHE A 20 14.31 9.08 -7.67
C PHE A 20 15.21 10.31 -7.81
N ALA A 21 14.64 11.51 -7.89
CA ALA A 21 15.39 12.75 -7.92
C ALA A 21 16.35 12.85 -6.71
N PRO A 22 17.61 13.32 -6.92
CA PRO A 22 18.18 13.89 -8.15
C PRO A 22 18.74 12.85 -9.15
N HIS A 23 18.63 11.55 -8.87
CA HIS A 23 19.18 10.48 -9.72
C HIS A 23 18.34 10.26 -10.98
N LEU A 24 19.01 9.94 -12.09
CA LEU A 24 18.34 9.60 -13.33
C LEU A 24 17.96 8.12 -13.34
N LEU A 25 16.71 7.83 -13.70
CA LEU A 25 16.22 6.45 -13.82
C LEU A 25 17.04 5.60 -14.80
N LYS A 26 17.87 6.18 -15.68
CA LYS A 26 18.73 5.44 -16.60
C LYS A 26 20.04 4.93 -15.95
N GLU A 27 20.42 5.45 -14.79
CA GLU A 27 21.65 5.04 -14.08
C GLU A 27 21.58 3.55 -13.70
N ASP A 28 22.69 2.83 -13.88
CA ASP A 28 22.76 1.38 -13.63
C ASP A 28 22.61 1.04 -12.14
N THR A 29 22.87 1.99 -11.25
CA THR A 29 22.62 1.90 -9.81
C THR A 29 21.14 1.75 -9.46
N ILE A 30 20.24 2.23 -10.31
CA ILE A 30 18.80 2.13 -10.11
C ILE A 30 18.30 0.81 -10.70
N THR A 31 18.00 -0.15 -9.83
CA THR A 31 17.51 -1.47 -10.24
C THR A 31 16.00 -1.46 -10.50
N TYR A 32 15.50 -2.52 -11.13
CA TYR A 32 14.07 -2.71 -11.32
C TYR A 32 13.35 -2.85 -9.97
N GLU A 33 13.96 -3.59 -9.05
CA GLU A 33 13.44 -3.90 -7.73
C GLU A 33 13.27 -2.61 -6.91
N ALA A 34 14.28 -1.73 -6.93
CA ALA A 34 14.22 -0.44 -6.25
C ALA A 34 13.07 0.43 -6.77
N ILE A 35 12.84 0.43 -8.09
CA ILE A 35 11.72 1.17 -8.71
C ILE A 35 10.38 0.62 -8.23
N VAL A 36 10.21 -0.70 -8.27
CA VAL A 36 8.98 -1.36 -7.84
C VAL A 36 8.70 -1.10 -6.37
N GLU A 37 9.70 -1.24 -5.50
CA GLU A 37 9.57 -1.04 -4.06
C GLU A 37 9.14 0.40 -3.72
N ARG A 38 9.82 1.41 -4.27
CA ARG A 38 9.47 2.82 -4.02
C ARG A 38 8.09 3.17 -4.55
N LEU A 39 7.72 2.67 -5.74
CA LEU A 39 6.39 2.89 -6.30
C LEU A 39 5.30 2.22 -5.46
N GLN A 40 5.53 0.98 -4.99
CA GLN A 40 4.59 0.30 -4.12
C GLN A 40 4.37 1.06 -2.82
N LYS A 41 5.46 1.55 -2.20
CA LYS A 41 5.39 2.34 -0.96
C LYS A 41 4.57 3.62 -1.11
N GLN A 42 4.60 4.25 -2.28
CA GLN A 42 3.87 5.50 -2.53
C GLN A 42 2.43 5.30 -3.00
N LEU A 43 2.20 4.35 -3.91
CA LEU A 43 0.87 4.11 -4.48
C LEU A 43 -0.02 3.28 -3.55
N LYS A 44 0.58 2.52 -2.63
CA LYS A 44 -0.11 1.73 -1.61
C LYS A 44 0.53 2.00 -0.26
N PRO A 45 0.36 3.22 0.30
CA PRO A 45 0.86 3.51 1.63
C PRO A 45 0.22 2.54 2.61
N GLN A 46 1.04 1.89 3.44
CA GLN A 46 0.53 1.06 4.52
C GLN A 46 -0.26 1.96 5.48
N LYS A 47 -1.53 1.60 5.77
CA LYS A 47 -2.29 2.30 6.81
C LYS A 47 -1.55 2.23 8.13
N SER A 48 -1.58 3.31 8.91
CA SER A 48 -1.04 3.28 10.26
C SER A 48 -1.83 2.27 11.11
N ALA A 49 -1.15 1.53 11.99
CA ALA A 49 -1.80 0.57 12.88
C ALA A 49 -2.93 1.21 13.70
N PHE A 50 -2.74 2.45 14.17
CA PHE A 50 -3.75 3.19 14.91
C PHE A 50 -5.04 3.43 14.10
N VAL A 51 -4.92 3.89 12.84
CA VAL A 51 -6.08 4.07 11.96
C VAL A 51 -6.76 2.74 11.67
N ALA A 52 -5.99 1.68 11.41
CA ALA A 52 -6.54 0.35 11.18
C ALA A 52 -7.31 -0.19 12.40
N SER A 53 -6.76 -0.06 13.60
CA SER A 53 -7.45 -0.43 14.85
C SER A 53 -8.71 0.39 15.08
N TYR A 54 -8.65 1.71 14.85
CA TYR A 54 -9.83 2.56 14.94
C TYR A 54 -10.95 2.15 13.96
N GLU A 55 -10.60 1.84 12.71
CA GLU A 55 -11.56 1.35 11.71
C GLU A 55 -12.16 -0.01 12.11
N PHE A 56 -11.34 -0.92 12.65
CA PHE A 56 -11.78 -2.21 13.16
C PHE A 56 -12.76 -2.06 14.34
N ASP A 57 -12.39 -1.26 15.34
CA ASP A 57 -13.18 -1.07 16.57
C ASP A 57 -14.53 -0.38 16.29
N ASN A 58 -14.57 0.51 15.30
CA ASN A 58 -15.81 1.22 14.93
C ASN A 58 -16.63 0.49 13.86
N ARG A 59 -16.19 -0.67 13.37
CA ARG A 59 -16.95 -1.41 12.36
C ARG A 59 -18.21 -2.01 12.99
N ALA A 60 -19.36 -1.44 12.66
CA ALA A 60 -20.68 -1.97 13.03
C ALA A 60 -21.32 -2.71 11.85
N ARG A 61 -22.02 -3.83 12.10
CA ARG A 61 -22.70 -4.62 11.05
C ARG A 61 -23.75 -3.78 10.32
N ASN A 62 -23.70 -3.78 8.99
CA ASN A 62 -24.66 -3.03 8.17
C ASN A 62 -26.04 -3.68 8.18
N ALA A 63 -27.09 -2.90 7.89
CA ALA A 63 -28.43 -3.45 7.70
C ALA A 63 -28.44 -4.39 6.48
N GLY A 64 -28.93 -5.62 6.67
CA GLY A 64 -28.95 -6.65 5.62
C GLY A 64 -27.64 -7.41 5.44
N GLU A 65 -26.56 -7.04 6.14
CA GLU A 65 -25.30 -7.79 6.13
C GLU A 65 -25.43 -9.07 6.96
N THR A 66 -25.07 -10.20 6.35
CA THR A 66 -25.04 -11.49 7.04
C THR A 66 -23.89 -11.54 8.05
N VAL A 67 -23.97 -12.45 9.01
CA VAL A 67 -22.89 -12.67 9.98
C VAL A 67 -21.58 -13.04 9.28
N ASN A 68 -21.64 -13.86 8.23
CA ASN A 68 -20.44 -14.31 7.52
C ASN A 68 -19.75 -13.16 6.77
N GLU A 69 -20.52 -12.29 6.11
CA GLU A 69 -19.97 -11.10 5.44
C GLU A 69 -19.33 -10.15 6.46
N TYR A 70 -20.01 -9.90 7.59
CA TYR A 70 -19.49 -9.07 8.65
C TYR A 70 -18.16 -9.61 9.21
N VAL A 71 -18.10 -10.91 9.50
CA VAL A 71 -16.87 -11.56 9.98
C VAL A 71 -15.76 -11.50 8.94
N ALA A 72 -16.07 -11.70 7.65
CA ALA A 72 -15.07 -11.58 6.58
C ALA A 72 -14.45 -10.17 6.53
N VAL A 73 -15.26 -9.13 6.72
CA VAL A 73 -14.77 -7.74 6.79
C VAL A 73 -13.90 -7.51 8.02
N LEU A 74 -14.30 -8.00 9.20
CA LEU A 74 -13.49 -7.89 10.42
C LEU A 74 -12.14 -8.60 10.28
N ILE A 75 -12.13 -9.82 9.70
CA ILE A 75 -10.89 -10.56 9.44
C ILE A 75 -9.97 -9.75 8.52
N HIS A 76 -10.52 -9.13 7.47
CA HIS A 76 -9.76 -8.30 6.56
C HIS A 76 -9.15 -7.07 7.27
N LEU A 77 -9.95 -6.32 8.03
CA LEU A 77 -9.48 -5.15 8.79
C LEU A 77 -8.40 -5.52 9.82
N ALA A 78 -8.54 -6.67 10.48
CA ALA A 78 -7.57 -7.15 11.46
C ALA A 78 -6.16 -7.37 10.88
N THR A 79 -6.04 -7.67 9.57
CA THR A 79 -4.72 -7.88 8.92
C THR A 79 -3.85 -6.62 8.92
N GLU A 80 -4.45 -5.44 8.94
CA GLU A 80 -3.72 -4.15 8.93
C GLU A 80 -3.50 -3.59 10.34
N CYS A 81 -4.20 -4.11 11.34
CA CYS A 81 -4.16 -3.61 12.73
C CYS A 81 -2.86 -3.93 13.46
N LYS A 82 -2.06 -4.91 12.99
CA LYS A 82 -0.78 -5.30 13.60
C LYS A 82 -0.88 -5.56 15.12
N PHE A 83 -1.96 -6.20 15.56
CA PHE A 83 -2.24 -6.45 16.99
C PHE A 83 -1.07 -7.11 17.74
N ASN A 84 -0.27 -7.94 17.03
CA ASN A 84 0.87 -8.65 17.61
C ASN A 84 2.15 -7.79 17.73
N GLU A 85 2.20 -6.60 17.11
CA GLU A 85 3.31 -5.65 17.21
C GLU A 85 3.10 -4.64 18.37
N THR A 86 1.88 -4.55 18.90
CA THR A 86 1.45 -3.48 19.84
C THR A 86 1.05 -4.03 21.22
N MET A 87 1.87 -4.92 21.77
CA MET A 87 1.91 -5.21 23.20
C MET A 87 3.35 -5.14 23.71
N ARG A 88 3.84 -3.91 23.95
CA ARG A 88 4.95 -3.59 24.85
C ARG A 88 4.70 -2.25 25.51
#